data_AF-A0A670KHR3-F1
#
_entry.id   AF-A0A670KHR3-F1
#
_cell.length_a   1.000
_cell.length_b   1.000
_cell.length_c   1.000
_cell.angle_alpha   90.00
_cell.angle_beta   90.00
_cell.angle_gamma   90.00
#
_symmetry.space_group_name_H-M   'P 1'
#
loop_
_entity.id
_entity.type
_entity.pdbx_description
1 polymer ?
#
loop_
_entity_poly.entity_id
_entity_poly.type
_entity_poly.pdbx_seq_one_letter_code
_entity_poly.pdbx_strand_id
1 'polypeptide(L)'
;MKMMNQEIEWKIKQMRQKTFESANKCGKLLAWQMKKRQKLNTVTNLEVEGRNIQNPAEIRNCFQRYFKQLYTQGPQKETDVDRFLKKNGLQKISQENKLMLNYKITEQQIEGAIQNMQLGKSPGPDGLTSRYYRSLKEWLVQPLKEVCNEIMEGKRAPESWREAYITLVPKIETEKTRLKNYRPISLLNVDYKIFADILAKRLKRVLVEEIHKDQAGFLPGRHLSDNVRNIINILEKLQVNINTKAVLIFVDAEKAFDNISWIFMKKNLQGMGVGQGFENGISAIYSEQKAKLIVNNVVTEEFEIEKGTRQGCPISTLLFISVLEVLLNMIRRDQLVKDIQVGAKQYKLRAFADDLVLTLQEPESSTKRILELIQEFGQVAGFKLNKSKTKVLEKNLTPIERERFQNMTGLTVVKKVKYLEINMTAKKWEFI
;
A
#
# COMPACT_ATOMS: atom_id res chain seq x y z
N MET A 1 -24.64 42.29 -24.92
CA MET A 1 -25.54 41.66 -23.91
C MET A 1 -26.14 40.32 -24.35
N LYS A 2 -26.59 40.13 -25.61
CA LYS A 2 -27.19 38.85 -26.08
C LYS A 2 -26.23 37.63 -26.17
N MET A 3 -24.95 37.81 -26.56
CA MET A 3 -24.00 36.68 -26.62
C MET A 3 -23.61 36.13 -25.25
N MET A 4 -23.50 37.00 -24.24
CA MET A 4 -23.14 36.60 -22.87
C MET A 4 -24.22 35.72 -22.24
N ASN A 5 -25.49 35.96 -22.60
CA ASN A 5 -26.60 35.10 -22.18
C ASN A 5 -26.58 33.73 -22.87
N GLN A 6 -26.18 33.62 -24.14
CA GLN A 6 -26.09 32.31 -24.83
C GLN A 6 -24.96 31.44 -24.28
N GLU A 7 -23.83 32.05 -23.92
CA GLU A 7 -22.69 31.33 -23.34
C GLU A 7 -22.99 30.87 -21.90
N ILE A 8 -23.70 31.70 -21.13
CA ILE A 8 -24.19 31.37 -19.79
C ILE A 8 -25.30 30.31 -19.86
N GLU A 9 -26.25 30.42 -20.79
CA GLU A 9 -27.26 29.39 -21.05
C GLU A 9 -26.62 28.06 -21.46
N TRP A 10 -25.59 28.09 -22.31
CA TRP A 10 -24.86 26.90 -22.73
C TRP A 10 -24.08 26.25 -21.57
N LYS A 11 -23.44 27.05 -20.71
CA LYS A 11 -22.78 26.58 -19.48
C LYS A 11 -23.77 26.04 -18.44
N ILE A 12 -24.95 26.66 -18.30
CA ILE A 12 -26.05 26.17 -17.46
C ILE A 12 -26.61 24.85 -18.03
N LYS A 13 -26.72 24.73 -19.35
CA LYS A 13 -27.18 23.51 -20.04
C LYS A 13 -26.17 22.37 -19.91
N GLN A 14 -24.86 22.67 -19.94
CA GLN A 14 -23.79 21.70 -19.63
C GLN A 14 -23.80 21.28 -18.15
N MET A 15 -23.98 22.21 -17.21
CA MET A 15 -24.09 21.88 -15.78
C MET A 15 -25.33 21.06 -15.45
N ARG A 16 -26.41 21.19 -16.24
CA ARG A 16 -27.67 20.43 -16.11
C ARG A 16 -27.68 19.10 -16.88
N GLN A 17 -26.62 18.71 -17.59
CA GLN A 17 -26.52 17.42 -18.28
C GLN A 17 -26.33 16.25 -17.28
N LYS A 18 -27.39 15.94 -16.54
CA LYS A 18 -27.64 14.61 -15.97
C LYS A 18 -28.40 13.70 -16.95
N THR A 19 -28.82 14.20 -18.12
CA THR A 19 -29.72 13.50 -19.04
C THR A 19 -29.25 13.49 -20.50
N PHE A 20 -29.48 12.32 -21.10
CA PHE A 20 -29.00 11.78 -22.39
C PHE A 20 -29.46 12.54 -23.66
N GLU A 21 -30.46 13.40 -23.53
CA GLU A 21 -31.27 13.84 -24.67
C GLU A 21 -30.70 15.04 -25.44
N SER A 22 -29.82 15.83 -24.82
CA SER A 22 -29.31 17.09 -25.41
C SER A 22 -27.81 17.09 -25.74
N ALA A 23 -27.12 15.94 -25.68
CA ALA A 23 -25.68 15.86 -25.91
C ALA A 23 -25.33 15.62 -27.40
N ASN A 24 -24.26 16.26 -27.89
CA ASN A 24 -23.68 15.98 -29.22
C ASN A 24 -23.12 14.53 -29.29
N LYS A 25 -22.71 14.05 -30.48
CA LYS A 25 -22.25 12.65 -30.66
C LYS A 25 -21.15 12.26 -29.66
N CYS A 26 -20.21 13.14 -29.38
CA CYS A 26 -19.16 12.94 -28.37
C CYS A 26 -19.71 12.91 -26.93
N GLY A 27 -20.65 13.78 -26.59
CA GLY A 27 -21.29 13.83 -25.27
C GLY A 27 -22.22 12.64 -25.01
N LYS A 28 -22.93 12.13 -26.04
CA LYS A 28 -23.68 10.86 -25.94
C LYS A 28 -22.74 9.68 -25.70
N LEU A 29 -21.60 9.64 -26.37
CA LEU A 29 -20.59 8.60 -26.21
C LEU A 29 -19.95 8.66 -24.81
N LEU A 30 -19.63 9.87 -24.31
CA LEU A 30 -19.17 10.10 -22.95
C LEU A 30 -20.23 9.69 -21.91
N ALA A 31 -21.47 10.12 -22.07
CA ALA A 31 -22.58 9.76 -21.18
C ALA A 31 -22.82 8.24 -21.16
N TRP A 32 -22.72 7.58 -22.32
CA TRP A 32 -22.79 6.12 -22.41
C TRP A 32 -21.63 5.44 -21.68
N GLN A 33 -20.39 5.92 -21.86
CA GLN A 33 -19.24 5.41 -21.10
C GLN A 33 -19.41 5.63 -19.59
N MET A 34 -19.90 6.79 -19.17
CA MET A 34 -20.19 7.10 -17.76
C MET A 34 -21.28 6.17 -17.21
N LYS A 35 -22.35 5.91 -17.96
CA LYS A 35 -23.42 4.99 -17.57
C LYS A 35 -22.94 3.55 -17.49
N LYS A 36 -22.09 3.12 -18.44
CA LYS A 36 -21.45 1.79 -18.41
C LYS A 36 -20.56 1.65 -17.18
N ARG A 37 -19.70 2.64 -16.90
CA ARG A 37 -18.85 2.67 -15.69
C ARG A 37 -19.68 2.72 -14.40
N GLN A 38 -20.75 3.50 -14.37
CA GLN A 38 -21.66 3.58 -13.23
C GLN A 38 -22.32 2.22 -12.97
N LYS A 39 -22.89 1.57 -14.00
CA LYS A 39 -23.45 0.21 -13.84
C LYS A 39 -22.42 -0.81 -13.33
N LEU A 40 -21.18 -0.71 -13.79
CA LEU A 40 -20.11 -1.59 -13.34
C LEU A 40 -19.68 -1.32 -11.88
N ASN A 41 -19.64 -0.05 -11.47
CA ASN A 41 -19.13 0.33 -10.15
C ASN A 41 -20.23 0.40 -9.07
N THR A 42 -21.50 0.43 -9.45
CA THR A 42 -22.60 0.42 -8.49
C THR A 42 -22.65 -0.92 -7.77
N VAL A 43 -22.59 -0.85 -6.45
CA VAL A 43 -22.82 -1.99 -5.57
C VAL A 43 -24.32 -2.12 -5.35
N THR A 44 -24.92 -3.15 -5.92
CA THR A 44 -26.36 -3.44 -5.83
C THR A 44 -26.72 -4.42 -4.72
N ASN A 45 -25.78 -5.28 -4.34
CA ASN A 45 -25.98 -6.30 -3.33
C ASN A 45 -24.69 -6.47 -2.53
N LEU A 46 -24.83 -6.58 -1.22
CA LEU A 46 -23.74 -6.83 -0.30
C LEU A 46 -24.12 -7.91 0.73
N GLU A 47 -23.27 -8.92 0.87
CA GLU A 47 -23.41 -10.00 1.83
C GLU A 47 -22.67 -9.64 3.13
N VAL A 48 -23.42 -9.48 4.23
CA VAL A 48 -22.88 -9.24 5.58
C VAL A 48 -23.45 -10.30 6.51
N GLU A 49 -22.58 -11.06 7.18
CA GLU A 49 -23.00 -12.02 8.23
C GLU A 49 -24.12 -12.99 7.78
N GLY A 50 -24.07 -13.45 6.53
CA GLY A 50 -25.07 -14.35 5.95
C GLY A 50 -26.37 -13.67 5.50
N ARG A 51 -26.51 -12.36 5.65
CA ARG A 51 -27.63 -11.56 5.14
C ARG A 51 -27.25 -10.83 3.86
N ASN A 52 -28.18 -10.78 2.92
CA ASN A 52 -28.06 -10.11 1.63
C ASN A 52 -28.74 -8.73 1.71
N ILE A 53 -27.94 -7.68 1.61
CA ILE A 53 -28.38 -6.28 1.74
C ILE A 53 -28.44 -5.66 0.34
N GLN A 54 -29.62 -5.19 -0.05
CA GLN A 54 -29.85 -4.55 -1.34
C GLN A 54 -30.21 -3.06 -1.23
N ASN A 55 -30.60 -2.61 -0.03
CA ASN A 55 -30.93 -1.21 0.21
C ASN A 55 -29.67 -0.34 0.06
N PRO A 56 -29.64 0.63 -0.88
CA PRO A 56 -28.47 1.47 -1.11
C PRO A 56 -28.02 2.24 0.13
N ALA A 57 -28.93 2.67 1.01
CA ALA A 57 -28.56 3.38 2.24
C ALA A 57 -27.85 2.46 3.24
N GLU A 58 -28.36 1.24 3.42
CA GLU A 58 -27.76 0.24 4.29
C GLU A 58 -26.39 -0.22 3.77
N ILE A 59 -26.25 -0.43 2.45
CA ILE A 59 -24.97 -0.75 1.81
C ILE A 59 -23.92 0.32 2.16
N ARG A 60 -24.28 1.61 2.06
CA ARG A 60 -23.37 2.72 2.45
C ARG A 60 -22.97 2.64 3.91
N ASN A 61 -23.93 2.43 4.80
CA ASN A 61 -23.68 2.33 6.24
C ASN A 61 -22.78 1.11 6.58
N CYS A 62 -22.95 -0.01 5.89
CA CYS A 62 -22.09 -1.18 6.04
C CYS A 62 -20.64 -0.88 5.61
N PHE A 63 -20.44 -0.21 4.47
CA PHE A 63 -19.10 0.22 4.05
C PHE A 63 -18.49 1.20 5.04
N GLN A 64 -19.24 2.22 5.47
CA GLN A 64 -18.75 3.22 6.41
C GLN A 64 -18.34 2.59 7.73
N ARG A 65 -19.19 1.74 8.32
CA ARG A 65 -18.88 1.02 9.56
C ARG A 65 -17.63 0.15 9.42
N TYR A 66 -17.54 -0.60 8.33
CA TYR A 66 -16.43 -1.49 8.05
C TYR A 66 -15.09 -0.76 7.93
N PHE A 67 -15.04 0.33 7.14
CA PHE A 67 -13.81 1.10 6.98
C PHE A 67 -13.47 1.95 8.20
N LYS A 68 -14.48 2.49 8.90
CA LYS A 68 -14.26 3.16 10.19
C LYS A 68 -13.57 2.21 11.17
N GLN A 69 -14.12 1.01 11.36
CA GLN A 69 -13.51 0.00 12.22
C GLN A 69 -12.13 -0.46 11.71
N LEU A 70 -11.95 -0.57 10.39
CA LEU A 70 -10.66 -0.93 9.79
C LEU A 70 -9.58 0.06 10.17
N TYR A 71 -9.86 1.37 10.14
CA TYR A 71 -8.88 2.42 10.37
C TYR A 71 -8.75 2.89 11.82
N THR A 72 -9.62 2.42 12.73
CA THR A 72 -9.45 2.63 14.17
C THR A 72 -8.24 1.84 14.67
N GLN A 73 -7.36 2.53 15.40
CA GLN A 73 -6.19 1.97 16.03
C GLN A 73 -6.60 1.32 17.36
N GLY A 74 -6.18 0.07 17.57
CA GLY A 74 -6.36 -0.60 18.87
C GLY A 74 -5.41 -0.02 19.92
N PRO A 75 -5.63 -0.35 21.21
CA PRO A 75 -4.75 0.11 22.29
C PRO A 75 -3.31 -0.36 22.01
N GLN A 76 -2.39 0.59 21.94
CA GLN A 76 -0.98 0.35 21.67
C GLN A 76 -0.14 1.18 22.64
N LYS A 77 0.72 0.53 23.42
CA LYS A 77 1.64 1.21 24.32
C LYS A 77 2.89 1.63 23.55
N GLU A 78 3.19 2.93 23.52
CA GLU A 78 4.40 3.43 22.88
C GLU A 78 5.68 2.81 23.45
N THR A 79 5.70 2.50 24.74
CA THR A 79 6.85 1.87 25.42
C THR A 79 7.20 0.50 24.85
N ASP A 80 6.20 -0.27 24.40
CA ASP A 80 6.43 -1.59 23.81
C ASP A 80 7.02 -1.47 22.41
N VAL A 81 6.57 -0.46 21.65
CA VAL A 81 7.14 -0.11 20.34
C VAL A 81 8.60 0.32 20.46
N ASP A 82 8.88 1.23 21.39
CA ASP A 82 10.25 1.74 21.60
C ASP A 82 11.20 0.61 22.01
N ARG A 83 10.76 -0.27 22.92
CA ARG A 83 11.55 -1.46 23.32
C ARG A 83 11.81 -2.39 22.15
N PHE A 84 10.79 -2.64 21.32
CA PHE A 84 10.90 -3.50 20.16
C PHE A 84 11.87 -2.92 19.12
N LEU A 85 11.73 -1.64 18.79
CA LEU A 85 12.57 -0.96 17.80
C LEU A 85 14.01 -0.79 18.28
N LYS A 86 14.26 -0.61 19.57
CA LYS A 86 15.63 -0.59 20.12
C LYS A 86 16.39 -1.89 19.83
N LYS A 87 15.70 -3.02 19.78
CA LYS A 87 16.28 -4.34 19.49
C LYS A 87 16.31 -4.66 17.99
N ASN A 88 15.22 -4.38 17.29
CA ASN A 88 14.97 -4.89 15.93
C ASN A 88 14.96 -3.82 14.84
N GLY A 89 14.97 -2.53 15.20
CA GLY A 89 14.82 -1.41 14.28
C GLY A 89 15.90 -1.34 13.20
N LEU A 90 15.64 -0.48 12.21
CA LEU A 90 16.59 -0.22 11.14
C LEU A 90 17.83 0.52 11.67
N GLN A 91 18.93 0.42 10.91
CA GLN A 91 20.18 1.09 11.26
C GLN A 91 20.03 2.61 11.10
N LYS A 92 20.91 3.34 11.78
CA LYS A 92 20.99 4.79 11.63
C LYS A 92 21.59 5.12 10.27
N ILE A 93 20.94 6.04 9.56
CA ILE A 93 21.40 6.50 8.27
C ILE A 93 22.67 7.35 8.41
N SER A 94 23.42 7.46 7.31
CA SER A 94 24.60 8.33 7.26
C SER A 94 24.25 9.79 7.52
N GLN A 95 25.22 10.57 8.01
CA GLN A 95 25.03 12.00 8.24
C GLN A 95 24.71 12.74 6.93
N GLU A 96 25.28 12.31 5.80
CA GLU A 96 24.96 12.84 4.47
C GLU A 96 23.49 12.60 4.10
N ASN A 97 22.99 11.37 4.28
CA ASN A 97 21.58 11.04 4.04
C ASN A 97 20.66 11.86 4.95
N LYS A 98 21.02 12.02 6.22
CA LYS A 98 20.28 12.88 7.16
C LYS A 98 20.22 14.32 6.68
N LEU A 99 21.33 14.92 6.29
CA LEU A 99 21.35 16.28 5.74
C LEU A 99 20.49 16.38 4.48
N MET A 100 20.60 15.41 3.58
CA MET A 100 19.83 15.33 2.33
C MET A 100 18.31 15.34 2.56
N LEU A 101 17.83 14.55 3.53
CA LEU A 101 16.41 14.51 3.89
C LEU A 101 15.88 15.87 4.40
N ASN A 102 16.73 16.64 5.10
CA ASN A 102 16.34 17.86 5.82
C ASN A 102 16.68 19.18 5.10
N TYR A 103 17.34 19.17 3.94
CA TYR A 103 17.58 20.41 3.19
C TYR A 103 16.30 21.15 2.87
N LYS A 104 16.37 22.48 2.78
CA LYS A 104 15.24 23.29 2.33
C LYS A 104 14.76 22.85 0.94
N ILE A 105 13.45 22.79 0.77
CA ILE A 105 12.79 22.47 -0.48
C ILE A 105 13.01 23.62 -1.44
N THR A 106 13.49 23.31 -2.64
CA THR A 106 13.79 24.30 -3.68
C THR A 106 12.63 24.43 -4.68
N GLU A 107 12.61 25.54 -5.43
CA GLU A 107 11.63 25.76 -6.50
C GLU A 107 11.69 24.66 -7.56
N GLN A 108 12.90 24.24 -7.94
CA GLN A 108 13.12 23.14 -8.89
C GLN A 108 12.48 21.83 -8.43
N GLN A 109 12.48 21.54 -7.13
CA GLN A 109 11.80 20.35 -6.59
C GLN A 109 10.28 20.46 -6.74
N ILE A 110 9.71 21.64 -6.48
CA ILE A 110 8.27 21.92 -6.64
C ILE A 110 7.87 21.85 -8.11
N GLU A 111 8.60 22.52 -9.00
CA GLU A 111 8.37 22.48 -10.45
C GLU A 111 8.48 21.06 -10.98
N GLY A 112 9.52 20.34 -10.60
CA GLY A 112 9.71 18.94 -10.98
C GLY A 112 8.57 18.06 -10.50
N ALA A 113 8.03 18.27 -9.29
CA ALA A 113 6.87 17.55 -8.81
C ALA A 113 5.62 17.85 -9.66
N ILE A 114 5.32 19.13 -9.93
CA ILE A 114 4.18 19.56 -10.77
C ILE A 114 4.28 18.98 -12.20
N GLN A 115 5.48 19.02 -12.79
CA GLN A 115 5.70 18.52 -14.15
C GLN A 115 5.59 17.00 -14.24
N ASN A 116 5.99 16.25 -13.22
CA ASN A 116 5.90 14.79 -13.25
C ASN A 116 4.50 14.23 -12.99
N MET A 117 3.55 15.05 -12.55
CA MET A 117 2.19 14.59 -12.25
C MET A 117 1.42 14.19 -13.51
N GLN A 118 0.80 13.01 -13.49
CA GLN A 118 -0.05 12.56 -14.59
C GLN A 118 -1.28 13.46 -14.76
N LEU A 119 -1.59 13.82 -16.00
CA LEU A 119 -2.80 14.57 -16.36
C LEU A 119 -4.03 13.65 -16.38
N GLY A 120 -5.21 14.24 -16.16
CA GLY A 120 -6.49 13.52 -16.24
C GLY A 120 -6.79 12.61 -15.05
N LYS A 121 -6.07 12.75 -13.93
CA LYS A 121 -6.37 12.07 -12.67
C LYS A 121 -7.42 12.84 -11.87
N SER A 122 -8.21 12.11 -11.09
CA SER A 122 -9.22 12.69 -10.20
C SER A 122 -8.56 13.58 -9.12
N PRO A 123 -9.14 14.77 -8.84
CA PRO A 123 -8.67 15.65 -7.78
C PRO A 123 -9.05 15.11 -6.39
N GLY A 124 -8.53 15.76 -5.34
CA GLY A 124 -9.01 15.55 -3.98
C GLY A 124 -10.28 16.35 -3.67
N PRO A 125 -10.63 16.51 -2.38
CA PRO A 125 -11.78 17.29 -1.95
C PRO A 125 -11.86 18.73 -2.47
N ASP A 126 -10.71 19.36 -2.75
CA ASP A 126 -10.63 20.74 -3.27
C ASP A 126 -11.08 20.88 -4.74
N GLY A 127 -11.19 19.79 -5.48
CA GLY A 127 -11.52 19.78 -6.91
C GLY A 127 -10.38 20.26 -7.84
N LEU A 128 -9.20 20.63 -7.32
CA LEU A 128 -8.10 21.14 -8.12
C LEU A 128 -7.29 19.99 -8.73
N THR A 129 -7.20 19.97 -10.06
CA THR A 129 -6.52 18.90 -10.80
C THR A 129 -5.06 19.24 -11.07
N SER A 130 -4.23 18.25 -11.42
CA SER A 130 -2.83 18.47 -11.84
C SER A 130 -2.70 19.45 -13.02
N ARG A 131 -3.73 19.56 -13.88
CA ARG A 131 -3.76 20.55 -14.96
C ARG A 131 -3.76 21.99 -14.42
N TYR A 132 -4.49 22.26 -13.34
CA TYR A 132 -4.52 23.58 -12.71
C TYR A 132 -3.13 24.01 -12.25
N TYR A 133 -2.43 23.13 -11.52
CA TYR A 133 -1.08 23.40 -11.02
C TYR A 133 -0.04 23.55 -12.14
N ARG A 134 -0.16 22.78 -13.23
CA ARG A 134 0.72 22.96 -14.40
C ARG A 134 0.49 24.28 -15.12
N SER A 135 -0.77 24.69 -15.28
CA SER A 135 -1.12 25.95 -15.96
C SER A 135 -0.70 27.18 -15.17
N LEU A 136 -0.73 27.12 -13.84
CA LEU A 136 -0.45 28.26 -12.96
C LEU A 136 0.89 28.13 -12.21
N LYS A 137 1.79 27.26 -12.68
CA LYS A 137 3.06 26.95 -11.99
C LYS A 137 3.86 28.21 -11.64
N GLU A 138 3.88 29.21 -12.53
CA GLU A 138 4.65 30.45 -12.37
C GLU A 138 4.23 31.25 -11.13
N TRP A 139 2.96 31.13 -10.72
CA TRP A 139 2.39 31.83 -9.58
C TRP A 139 2.37 30.96 -8.31
N LEU A 140 2.34 29.63 -8.47
CA LEU A 140 2.15 28.69 -7.36
C LEU A 140 3.45 28.17 -6.77
N VAL A 141 4.55 28.14 -7.54
CA VAL A 141 5.82 27.53 -7.09
C VAL A 141 6.36 28.19 -5.83
N GLN A 142 6.38 29.52 -5.78
CA GLN A 142 6.91 30.26 -4.64
C GLN A 142 6.07 30.05 -3.36
N PRO A 143 4.73 30.26 -3.38
CA PRO A 143 3.89 29.99 -2.21
C PRO A 143 3.97 28.53 -1.74
N LEU A 144 3.96 27.56 -2.67
CA LEU A 144 4.08 26.15 -2.31
C LEU A 144 5.43 25.85 -1.64
N LYS A 145 6.53 26.43 -2.14
CA LYS A 145 7.86 26.29 -1.53
C LYS A 145 7.86 26.80 -0.09
N GLU A 146 7.29 27.98 0.15
CA GLU A 146 7.21 28.57 1.48
C GLU A 146 6.45 27.67 2.44
N VAL A 147 5.22 27.28 2.09
CA VAL A 147 4.40 26.35 2.89
C VAL A 147 5.12 25.03 3.15
N CYS A 148 5.75 24.43 2.12
CA CYS A 148 6.47 23.17 2.28
C CYS A 148 7.65 23.29 3.25
N ASN A 149 8.41 24.39 3.20
CA ASN A 149 9.53 24.61 4.12
C ASN A 149 9.06 24.93 5.54
N GLU A 150 7.98 25.70 5.69
CA GLU A 150 7.35 25.94 6.99
C GLU A 150 6.91 24.66 7.68
N ILE A 151 6.34 23.72 6.92
CA ILE A 151 5.98 22.39 7.42
C ILE A 151 7.23 21.62 7.86
N MET A 152 8.32 21.67 7.08
CA MET A 152 9.59 21.05 7.46
C MET A 152 10.16 21.68 8.75
N GLU A 153 9.93 22.97 8.99
CA GLU A 153 10.31 23.67 10.22
C GLU A 153 9.37 23.37 11.40
N GLY A 154 8.29 22.60 11.20
CA GLY A 154 7.37 22.16 12.25
C GLY A 154 6.11 23.01 12.38
N LYS A 155 5.86 23.94 11.45
CA LYS A 155 4.58 24.66 11.39
C LYS A 155 3.45 23.74 10.93
N ARG A 156 2.21 24.14 11.22
CA ARG A 156 1.02 23.35 10.92
C ARG A 156 0.77 23.29 9.42
N ALA A 157 0.50 22.09 8.89
CA ALA A 157 0.09 21.91 7.50
C ALA A 157 -1.34 22.46 7.25
N PRO A 158 -1.69 22.80 6.01
CA PRO A 158 -3.05 23.21 5.65
C PRO A 158 -4.09 22.18 6.09
N GLU A 159 -5.23 22.65 6.61
CA GLU A 159 -6.30 21.76 7.08
C GLU A 159 -6.84 20.85 5.97
N SER A 160 -6.85 21.35 4.72
CA SER A 160 -7.27 20.61 3.54
C SER A 160 -6.48 19.32 3.28
N TRP A 161 -5.25 19.18 3.80
CA TRP A 161 -4.42 17.98 3.64
C TRP A 161 -4.90 16.80 4.51
N ARG A 162 -5.64 17.13 5.58
CA ARG A 162 -6.19 16.15 6.51
C ARG A 162 -7.36 15.41 5.89
N GLU A 163 -8.09 16.05 4.98
CA GLU A 163 -9.28 15.51 4.34
C GLU A 163 -8.95 14.64 3.12
N ALA A 164 -9.74 13.58 2.91
CA ALA A 164 -9.66 12.74 1.73
C ALA A 164 -11.04 12.19 1.34
N TYR A 165 -11.25 11.99 0.03
CA TYR A 165 -12.33 11.14 -0.43
C TYR A 165 -11.80 9.73 -0.70
N ILE A 166 -12.44 8.71 -0.14
CA ILE A 166 -12.08 7.32 -0.41
C ILE A 166 -13.09 6.75 -1.40
N THR A 167 -12.61 6.40 -2.60
CA THR A 167 -13.39 5.65 -3.58
C THR A 167 -13.08 4.16 -3.46
N LEU A 168 -14.08 3.31 -3.66
CA LEU A 168 -13.96 1.87 -3.50
C LEU A 168 -13.86 1.19 -4.86
N VAL A 169 -12.75 0.49 -5.09
CA VAL A 169 -12.50 -0.23 -6.33
C VAL A 169 -12.53 -1.74 -6.06
N PRO A 170 -13.38 -2.53 -6.71
CA PRO A 170 -13.39 -3.98 -6.51
C PRO A 170 -12.07 -4.60 -6.98
N LYS A 171 -11.55 -5.58 -6.22
CA LYS A 171 -10.32 -6.31 -6.56
C LYS A 171 -10.48 -7.12 -7.86
N ILE A 172 -11.66 -7.72 -8.02
CA ILE A 172 -12.09 -8.51 -9.17
C ILE A 172 -13.51 -8.06 -9.51
N GLU A 173 -13.79 -7.78 -10.78
CA GLU A 173 -15.09 -7.23 -11.20
C GLU A 173 -16.29 -8.15 -10.88
N THR A 174 -16.05 -9.45 -10.75
CA THR A 174 -17.07 -10.47 -10.48
C THR A 174 -17.37 -10.65 -8.98
N GLU A 175 -16.48 -10.22 -8.07
CA GLU A 175 -16.62 -10.47 -6.63
C GLU A 175 -17.03 -9.23 -5.82
N LYS A 176 -18.17 -8.63 -6.18
CA LYS A 176 -18.67 -7.37 -5.61
C LYS A 176 -19.50 -7.50 -4.34
N THR A 177 -19.87 -8.71 -3.95
CA THR A 177 -20.81 -8.94 -2.83
C THR A 177 -20.16 -8.80 -1.46
N ARG A 178 -18.82 -8.83 -1.35
CA ARG A 178 -18.13 -8.83 -0.06
C ARG A 178 -17.33 -7.55 0.18
N LEU A 179 -17.50 -6.94 1.37
CA LEU A 179 -16.78 -5.72 1.80
C LEU A 179 -15.25 -5.85 1.66
N LYS A 180 -14.72 -7.03 1.98
CA LYS A 180 -13.27 -7.35 1.99
C LYS A 180 -12.63 -7.31 0.60
N ASN A 181 -13.45 -7.35 -0.45
CA ASN A 181 -13.03 -7.40 -1.84
C ASN A 181 -12.90 -6.01 -2.48
N TYR A 182 -13.12 -4.94 -1.72
CA TYR A 182 -12.91 -3.57 -2.19
C TYR A 182 -11.57 -3.00 -1.71
N ARG A 183 -10.85 -2.35 -2.62
CA ARG A 183 -9.65 -1.55 -2.32
C ARG A 183 -10.07 -0.10 -2.09
N PRO A 184 -9.74 0.50 -0.94
CA PRO A 184 -9.95 1.91 -0.70
C PRO A 184 -8.87 2.73 -1.42
N ILE A 185 -9.25 3.57 -2.37
CA ILE A 185 -8.32 4.51 -3.03
C ILE A 185 -8.61 5.91 -2.51
N SER A 186 -7.58 6.53 -1.91
CA SER A 186 -7.66 7.89 -1.40
C SER A 186 -7.43 8.91 -2.51
N LEU A 187 -8.45 9.73 -2.77
CA LEU A 187 -8.37 10.93 -3.59
C LEU A 187 -7.87 12.07 -2.70
N LEU A 188 -6.63 12.47 -2.93
CA LEU A 188 -5.91 13.48 -2.14
C LEU A 188 -5.66 14.72 -3.00
N ASN A 189 -5.66 15.88 -2.35
CA ASN A 189 -5.37 17.17 -2.99
C ASN A 189 -3.98 17.17 -3.62
N VAL A 190 -3.83 17.98 -4.66
CA VAL A 190 -2.64 17.95 -5.51
C VAL A 190 -1.45 18.63 -4.83
N ASP A 191 -1.66 19.74 -4.12
CA ASP A 191 -0.65 20.38 -3.27
C ASP A 191 -0.05 19.44 -2.22
N TYR A 192 -0.88 18.65 -1.53
CA TYR A 192 -0.45 17.57 -0.66
C TYR A 192 0.43 16.56 -1.41
N LYS A 193 0.02 16.15 -2.62
CA LYS A 193 0.78 15.20 -3.43
C LYS A 193 2.12 15.78 -3.90
N ILE A 194 2.22 17.08 -4.15
CA ILE A 194 3.48 17.75 -4.49
C ILE A 194 4.46 17.56 -3.33
N PHE A 195 4.05 17.91 -2.10
CA PHE A 195 4.90 17.77 -0.92
C PHE A 195 5.27 16.31 -0.65
N ALA A 196 4.29 15.40 -0.67
CA ALA A 196 4.52 13.98 -0.45
C ALA A 196 5.44 13.36 -1.52
N ASP A 197 5.36 13.79 -2.78
CA ASP A 197 6.27 13.33 -3.85
C ASP A 197 7.71 13.78 -3.62
N ILE A 198 7.92 15.01 -3.14
CA ILE A 198 9.26 15.53 -2.81
C ILE A 198 9.86 14.71 -1.65
N LEU A 199 9.11 14.49 -0.57
CA LEU A 199 9.58 13.66 0.54
C LEU A 199 9.82 12.22 0.09
N ALA A 200 8.96 11.66 -0.77
CA ALA A 200 9.14 10.33 -1.32
C ALA A 200 10.43 10.21 -2.13
N LYS A 201 10.75 11.19 -2.98
CA LYS A 201 12.00 11.22 -3.75
C LYS A 201 13.23 11.27 -2.86
N ARG A 202 13.19 12.05 -1.78
CA ARG A 202 14.27 12.11 -0.79
C ARG A 202 14.42 10.78 -0.06
N LEU A 203 13.34 10.25 0.53
CA LEU A 203 13.35 8.98 1.26
C LEU A 203 13.79 7.81 0.38
N LYS A 204 13.36 7.77 -0.88
CA LYS A 204 13.72 6.71 -1.83
C LYS A 204 15.24 6.58 -2.00
N ARG A 205 15.99 7.68 -2.01
CA ARG A 205 17.47 7.64 -2.13
C ARG A 205 18.10 6.93 -0.94
N VAL A 206 17.63 7.26 0.26
CA VAL A 206 18.10 6.63 1.50
C VAL A 206 17.74 5.13 1.53
N LEU A 207 16.48 4.80 1.20
CA LEU A 207 16.01 3.42 1.25
C LEU A 207 16.67 2.49 0.22
N VAL A 208 17.29 3.02 -0.84
CA VAL A 208 18.07 2.18 -1.77
C VAL A 208 19.25 1.50 -1.07
N GLU A 209 19.86 2.19 -0.12
CA GLU A 209 21.01 1.71 0.67
C GLU A 209 20.58 0.89 1.89
N GLU A 210 19.52 1.34 2.57
CA GLU A 210 19.06 0.73 3.84
C GLU A 210 18.22 -0.54 3.65
N ILE A 211 17.46 -0.64 2.56
CA ILE A 211 16.59 -1.79 2.29
C ILE A 211 17.40 -2.86 1.56
N HIS A 212 17.44 -4.06 2.11
CA HIS A 212 18.18 -5.17 1.52
C HIS A 212 17.61 -5.60 0.15
N LYS A 213 18.44 -6.24 -0.68
CA LYS A 213 18.17 -6.54 -2.09
C LYS A 213 17.14 -7.65 -2.34
N ASP A 214 16.69 -8.35 -1.31
CA ASP A 214 15.61 -9.33 -1.39
C ASP A 214 14.22 -8.69 -1.49
N GLN A 215 14.07 -7.43 -1.06
CA GLN A 215 12.90 -6.60 -1.30
C GLN A 215 13.06 -5.88 -2.64
N ALA A 216 12.33 -6.34 -3.66
CA ALA A 216 12.38 -5.77 -5.01
C ALA A 216 11.29 -4.72 -5.27
N GLY A 217 10.38 -4.48 -4.31
CA GLY A 217 9.27 -3.54 -4.48
C GLY A 217 9.69 -2.07 -4.40
N PHE A 218 9.17 -1.25 -5.32
CA PHE A 218 9.18 0.23 -5.31
C PHE A 218 10.54 0.95 -5.28
N LEU A 219 11.65 0.22 -5.29
CA LEU A 219 13.00 0.78 -5.33
C LEU A 219 13.62 0.63 -6.73
N PRO A 220 14.40 1.62 -7.20
CA PRO A 220 15.00 1.60 -8.54
C PRO A 220 16.01 0.47 -8.69
N GLY A 221 16.15 -0.03 -9.92
CA GLY A 221 17.13 -1.08 -10.27
C GLY A 221 16.81 -2.47 -9.70
N ARG A 222 15.58 -2.69 -9.23
CA ARG A 222 15.11 -3.99 -8.73
C ARG A 222 13.94 -4.46 -9.61
N HIS A 223 14.04 -5.64 -10.20
CA HIS A 223 13.06 -6.14 -11.15
C HIS A 223 12.26 -7.30 -10.59
N LEU A 224 10.97 -7.32 -10.94
CA LEU A 224 10.03 -8.40 -10.62
C LEU A 224 10.52 -9.76 -11.13
N SER A 225 11.09 -9.75 -12.34
CA SER A 225 11.65 -10.92 -13.03
C SER A 225 12.76 -11.59 -12.22
N ASP A 226 13.56 -10.82 -11.47
CA ASP A 226 14.63 -11.36 -10.67
C ASP A 226 14.09 -12.18 -9.50
N ASN A 227 13.02 -11.71 -8.85
CA ASN A 227 12.36 -12.45 -7.77
C ASN A 227 11.77 -13.77 -8.28
N VAL A 228 11.05 -13.72 -9.42
CA VAL A 228 10.48 -14.91 -10.04
C VAL A 228 11.58 -15.91 -10.42
N ARG A 229 12.63 -15.44 -11.11
CA ARG A 229 13.73 -16.32 -11.56
C ARG A 229 14.46 -16.96 -10.38
N ASN A 230 14.66 -16.22 -9.28
CA ASN A 230 15.24 -16.77 -8.07
C ASN A 230 14.38 -17.91 -7.48
N ILE A 231 13.06 -17.75 -7.42
CA ILE A 231 12.16 -18.81 -6.93
C ILE A 231 12.22 -20.04 -7.85
N ILE A 232 12.23 -19.83 -9.17
CA ILE A 232 12.37 -20.93 -10.14
C ILE A 232 13.69 -21.70 -9.92
N ASN A 233 14.81 -20.99 -9.81
CA ASN A 233 16.13 -21.60 -9.55
C ASN A 233 16.13 -22.45 -8.27
N ILE A 234 15.47 -21.97 -7.22
CA ILE A 234 15.34 -22.70 -5.95
C ILE A 234 14.53 -23.98 -6.15
N LEU A 235 13.40 -23.91 -6.85
CA LEU A 235 12.54 -25.07 -7.13
C LEU A 235 13.26 -26.13 -7.98
N GLU A 236 14.02 -25.70 -8.99
CA GLU A 236 14.87 -26.56 -9.84
C GLU A 236 15.97 -27.24 -9.00
N LYS A 237 16.65 -26.49 -8.13
CA LYS A 237 17.65 -27.07 -7.23
C LYS A 237 17.07 -28.12 -6.28
N LEU A 238 15.93 -27.81 -5.68
CA LEU A 238 15.22 -28.74 -4.78
C LEU A 238 14.69 -29.98 -5.49
N GLN A 239 14.52 -29.93 -6.81
CA GLN A 239 14.17 -31.09 -7.62
C GLN A 239 15.34 -32.04 -7.80
N VAL A 240 16.58 -31.52 -7.90
CA VAL A 240 17.79 -32.34 -7.99
C VAL A 240 18.17 -32.91 -6.62
N ASN A 241 18.03 -32.12 -5.54
CA ASN A 241 18.40 -32.56 -4.20
C ASN A 241 17.21 -33.14 -3.42
N ILE A 242 16.90 -34.42 -3.70
CA ILE A 242 15.73 -35.14 -3.17
C ILE A 242 15.77 -35.30 -1.64
N ASN A 243 16.96 -35.28 -1.03
CA ASN A 243 17.11 -35.45 0.42
C ASN A 243 16.80 -34.16 1.21
N THR A 244 16.69 -33.02 0.53
CA THR A 244 16.39 -31.75 1.21
C THR A 244 14.88 -31.54 1.31
N LYS A 245 14.35 -31.58 2.53
CA LYS A 245 12.97 -31.21 2.82
C LYS A 245 12.84 -29.69 2.91
N ALA A 246 11.94 -29.12 2.11
CA ALA A 246 11.79 -27.68 2.07
C ALA A 246 10.33 -27.27 1.78
N VAL A 247 10.01 -26.04 2.17
CA VAL A 247 8.74 -25.39 1.85
C VAL A 247 8.98 -23.98 1.32
N LEU A 248 8.15 -23.60 0.36
CA LEU A 248 8.03 -22.24 -0.13
C LEU A 248 6.67 -21.70 0.32
N ILE A 249 6.68 -20.68 1.18
CA ILE A 249 5.48 -20.10 1.77
C ILE A 249 5.23 -18.76 1.08
N PHE A 250 4.11 -18.68 0.37
CA PHE A 250 3.62 -17.47 -0.29
C PHE A 250 2.67 -16.77 0.68
N VAL A 251 3.24 -15.84 1.44
CA VAL A 251 2.57 -15.09 2.51
C VAL A 251 1.58 -14.11 1.90
N ASP A 252 0.32 -14.21 2.30
CA ASP A 252 -0.71 -13.19 2.03
C ASP A 252 -0.90 -12.35 3.29
N ALA A 253 -0.60 -11.07 3.19
CA ALA A 253 -0.78 -10.12 4.29
C ALA A 253 -2.21 -9.57 4.28
N GLU A 254 -2.90 -9.64 5.42
CA GLU A 254 -4.26 -9.11 5.54
C GLU A 254 -4.23 -7.58 5.51
N LYS A 255 -4.60 -7.01 4.36
CA LYS A 255 -4.72 -5.56 4.16
C LYS A 255 -3.50 -4.80 4.71
N ALA A 256 -2.32 -5.23 4.27
CA ALA A 256 -1.04 -4.82 4.87
C ALA A 256 -0.91 -3.30 4.98
N PHE A 257 -1.22 -2.58 3.90
CA PHE A 257 -1.19 -1.11 3.87
C PHE A 257 -2.16 -0.47 4.86
N ASP A 258 -3.37 -1.00 5.02
CA ASP A 258 -4.44 -0.40 5.83
C ASP A 258 -4.24 -0.65 7.35
N ASN A 259 -3.37 -1.59 7.73
CA ASN A 259 -3.17 -2.02 9.12
C ASN A 259 -1.89 -1.48 9.79
N ILE A 260 -0.99 -0.81 9.07
CA ILE A 260 0.27 -0.30 9.65
C ILE A 260 0.01 0.72 10.76
N SER A 261 0.60 0.50 11.93
CA SER A 261 0.61 1.46 13.04
C SER A 261 1.43 2.71 12.68
N TRP A 262 0.81 3.89 12.80
CA TRP A 262 1.51 5.17 12.61
C TRP A 262 2.56 5.43 13.68
N ILE A 263 2.29 5.02 14.92
CA ILE A 263 3.24 5.14 16.03
C ILE A 263 4.50 4.36 15.68
N PHE A 264 4.36 3.09 15.29
CA PHE A 264 5.48 2.25 14.88
C PHE A 264 6.24 2.85 13.70
N MET A 265 5.52 3.28 12.66
CA MET A 265 6.13 3.88 11.47
C MET A 265 6.96 5.13 11.81
N LYS A 266 6.41 6.06 12.61
CA LYS A 266 7.10 7.29 13.03
C LYS A 266 8.32 6.98 13.89
N LYS A 267 8.17 6.11 14.89
CA LYS A 267 9.27 5.69 15.77
C LYS A 267 10.37 4.95 15.01
N ASN A 268 10.03 4.14 14.00
CA ASN A 268 11.02 3.47 13.16
C ASN A 268 11.87 4.49 12.38
N LEU A 269 11.25 5.50 11.78
CA LEU A 269 11.95 6.60 11.11
C LEU A 269 12.81 7.43 12.08
N GLN A 270 12.29 7.70 13.28
CA GLN A 270 13.06 8.37 14.33
C GLN A 270 14.30 7.54 14.73
N GLY A 271 14.14 6.22 14.85
CA GLY A 271 15.23 5.28 15.11
C GLY A 271 16.30 5.25 14.02
N MET A 272 15.88 5.40 12.75
CA MET A 272 16.79 5.58 11.60
C MET A 272 17.55 6.90 11.65
N GLY A 273 17.11 7.88 12.45
CA GLY A 273 17.75 9.19 12.56
C GLY A 273 17.51 10.10 11.36
N VAL A 274 16.33 10.01 10.73
CA VAL A 274 15.96 10.79 9.53
C VAL A 274 15.99 12.31 9.75
N GLY A 275 15.95 12.76 11.01
CA GLY A 275 16.09 14.17 11.40
C GLY A 275 14.75 14.90 11.52
N GLN A 276 14.74 15.93 12.36
CA GLN A 276 13.52 16.59 12.81
C GLN A 276 12.67 17.15 11.68
N GLY A 277 13.28 17.76 10.65
CA GLY A 277 12.53 18.35 9.56
C GLY A 277 11.77 17.31 8.74
N PHE A 278 12.40 16.16 8.47
CA PHE A 278 11.72 15.05 7.81
C PHE A 278 10.64 14.43 8.72
N GLU A 279 10.89 14.29 10.02
CA GLU A 279 9.90 13.83 11.00
C GLU A 279 8.67 14.75 11.06
N ASN A 280 8.88 16.08 10.97
CA ASN A 280 7.81 17.07 10.88
C ASN A 280 6.98 16.86 9.60
N GLY A 281 7.65 16.68 8.45
CA GLY A 281 6.98 16.41 7.18
C GLY A 281 6.13 15.13 7.18
N ILE A 282 6.65 14.04 7.77
CA ILE A 282 5.88 12.80 7.94
C ILE A 282 4.72 13.00 8.91
N SER A 283 4.91 13.75 9.99
CA SER A 283 3.86 14.04 10.95
C SER A 283 2.74 14.89 10.34
N ALA A 284 3.08 15.89 9.52
CA ALA A 284 2.12 16.69 8.76
C ALA A 284 1.27 15.84 7.80
N ILE A 285 1.85 14.77 7.24
CA ILE A 285 1.13 13.84 6.36
C ILE A 285 0.26 12.88 7.18
N TYR A 286 0.77 12.33 8.29
CA TYR A 286 0.13 11.29 9.11
C TYR A 286 -0.22 11.81 10.51
N SER A 287 -1.10 12.82 10.56
CA SER A 287 -1.72 13.34 11.78
C SER A 287 -3.17 13.71 11.50
N GLU A 288 -4.09 13.41 12.43
CA GLU A 288 -5.47 13.91 12.42
C GLU A 288 -6.17 13.77 11.06
N GLN A 289 -5.98 12.63 10.39
CA GLN A 289 -6.55 12.42 9.05
C GLN A 289 -8.04 12.12 9.15
N LYS A 290 -8.79 12.67 8.22
CA LYS A 290 -10.22 12.42 8.08
C LYS A 290 -10.57 12.01 6.67
N ALA A 291 -11.58 11.15 6.52
CA ALA A 291 -12.04 10.72 5.22
C ALA A 291 -13.54 10.61 5.14
N LYS A 292 -14.06 10.83 3.92
CA LYS A 292 -15.44 10.52 3.54
C LYS A 292 -15.40 9.45 2.45
N LEU A 293 -16.28 8.46 2.52
CA LEU A 293 -16.37 7.42 1.50
C LEU A 293 -17.28 7.87 0.37
N ILE A 294 -16.92 7.54 -0.86
CA ILE A 294 -17.80 7.66 -2.03
C ILE A 294 -18.30 6.26 -2.36
N VAL A 295 -19.58 6.02 -2.06
CA VAL A 295 -20.26 4.75 -2.33
C VAL A 295 -21.46 5.03 -3.23
N ASN A 296 -21.49 4.40 -4.41
CA ASN A 296 -22.54 4.62 -5.40
C ASN A 296 -22.76 6.11 -5.74
N ASN A 297 -21.66 6.88 -5.86
CA ASN A 297 -21.63 8.33 -6.11
C ASN A 297 -22.26 9.21 -5.01
N VAL A 298 -22.48 8.65 -3.82
CA VAL A 298 -22.92 9.39 -2.63
C VAL A 298 -21.77 9.46 -1.64
N VAL A 299 -21.50 10.66 -1.13
CA VAL A 299 -20.49 10.90 -0.10
C VAL A 299 -21.10 10.57 1.27
N THR A 300 -20.40 9.76 2.06
CA THR A 300 -20.81 9.43 3.44
C THR A 300 -20.43 10.54 4.42
N GLU A 301 -20.85 10.38 5.67
CA GLU A 301 -20.29 11.18 6.76
C GLU A 301 -18.78 10.91 6.91
N GLU A 302 -18.14 11.87 7.58
CA GLU A 302 -16.72 11.86 7.87
C GLU A 302 -16.38 10.89 9.01
N PHE A 303 -15.21 10.27 8.93
CA PHE A 303 -14.62 9.51 10.01
C PHE A 303 -13.11 9.70 10.05
N GLU A 304 -12.52 9.46 11.22
CA GLU A 304 -11.10 9.60 11.46
C GLU A 304 -10.33 8.34 11.03
N ILE A 305 -9.13 8.55 10.52
CA ILE A 305 -8.17 7.50 10.20
C ILE A 305 -7.05 7.60 11.22
N GLU A 306 -6.76 6.49 11.92
CA GLU A 306 -5.75 6.46 12.99
C GLU A 306 -4.58 5.53 12.65
N LYS A 307 -4.72 4.69 11.62
CA LYS A 307 -3.68 3.78 11.15
C LYS A 307 -3.79 3.53 9.65
N GLY A 308 -2.77 2.88 9.12
CA GLY A 308 -2.66 2.51 7.72
C GLY A 308 -2.10 3.61 6.84
N THR A 309 -1.52 3.22 5.71
CA THR A 309 -0.94 4.13 4.74
C THR A 309 -1.95 4.41 3.62
N ARG A 310 -2.11 5.69 3.26
CA ARG A 310 -3.08 6.12 2.23
C ARG A 310 -2.72 5.53 0.87
N GLN A 311 -3.61 4.73 0.28
CA GLN A 311 -3.45 4.24 -1.09
C GLN A 311 -3.68 5.41 -2.07
N GLY A 312 -2.63 5.78 -2.81
CA GLY A 312 -2.64 6.96 -3.71
C GLY A 312 -1.79 8.13 -3.21
N CYS A 313 -1.22 8.05 -2.00
CA CYS A 313 -0.19 8.97 -1.56
C CYS A 313 1.20 8.54 -2.08
N PRO A 314 2.02 9.45 -2.64
CA PRO A 314 3.33 9.11 -3.22
C PRO A 314 4.32 8.44 -2.26
N ILE A 315 4.31 8.80 -0.97
CA ILE A 315 5.28 8.30 0.01
C ILE A 315 4.84 7.01 0.71
N SER A 316 3.55 6.68 0.70
CA SER A 316 2.97 5.55 1.43
C SER A 316 3.70 4.22 1.19
N THR A 317 4.05 3.92 -0.07
CA THR A 317 4.69 2.65 -0.42
C THR A 317 6.12 2.53 0.13
N LEU A 318 6.86 3.65 0.18
CA LEU A 318 8.20 3.71 0.75
C LEU A 318 8.18 3.55 2.27
N LEU A 319 7.19 4.16 2.93
CA LEU A 319 6.98 3.99 4.36
C LEU A 319 6.61 2.54 4.70
N PHE A 320 5.72 1.94 3.91
CA PHE A 320 5.35 0.54 4.07
C PHE A 320 6.56 -0.40 3.99
N ILE A 321 7.38 -0.29 2.94
CA ILE A 321 8.56 -1.16 2.81
C ILE A 321 9.58 -0.91 3.93
N SER A 322 9.73 0.33 4.42
CA SER A 322 10.63 0.63 5.55
C SER A 322 10.17 -0.04 6.85
N VAL A 323 8.86 -0.12 7.09
CA VAL A 323 8.28 -0.82 8.24
C VAL A 323 8.44 -2.33 8.06
N LEU A 324 8.13 -2.86 6.87
CA LEU A 324 8.24 -4.29 6.59
C LEU A 324 9.68 -4.79 6.69
N GLU A 325 10.67 -3.97 6.34
CA GLU A 325 12.08 -4.32 6.41
C GLU A 325 12.54 -4.70 7.82
N VAL A 326 11.89 -4.18 8.87
CA VAL A 326 12.14 -4.60 10.26
C VAL A 326 11.83 -6.09 10.44
N LEU A 327 10.67 -6.56 9.95
CA LEU A 327 10.32 -7.98 9.96
C LEU A 327 11.27 -8.80 9.09
N LEU A 328 11.62 -8.31 7.90
CA LEU A 328 12.53 -9.04 7.02
C LEU A 328 13.92 -9.20 7.66
N ASN A 329 14.42 -8.16 8.33
CA ASN A 329 15.65 -8.22 9.11
C ASN A 329 15.59 -9.22 10.27
N MET A 330 14.48 -9.27 11.00
CA MET A 330 14.27 -10.27 12.07
C MET A 330 14.37 -11.69 11.50
N ILE A 331 13.69 -11.97 10.39
CA ILE A 331 13.72 -13.28 9.72
C ILE A 331 15.13 -13.61 9.22
N ARG A 332 15.83 -12.66 8.61
CA ARG A 332 17.21 -12.87 8.12
C ARG A 332 18.16 -13.26 9.24
N ARG A 333 18.13 -12.52 10.36
CA ARG A 333 19.04 -12.69 11.49
C ARG A 333 18.75 -13.91 12.36
N ASP A 334 17.52 -14.43 12.33
CA ASP A 334 17.13 -15.58 13.14
C ASP A 334 17.78 -16.88 12.63
N GLN A 335 18.59 -17.51 13.50
CA GLN A 335 19.35 -18.73 13.19
C GLN A 335 18.54 -20.02 13.32
N LEU A 336 17.37 -19.96 13.98
CA LEU A 336 16.44 -21.08 14.07
C LEU A 336 15.67 -21.26 12.76
N VAL A 337 15.55 -20.19 11.97
CA VAL A 337 14.98 -20.24 10.63
C VAL A 337 16.04 -20.73 9.65
N LYS A 338 15.94 -22.01 9.24
CA LYS A 338 16.86 -22.63 8.28
C LYS A 338 16.53 -22.21 6.85
N ASP A 339 17.54 -21.74 6.14
CA ASP A 339 17.43 -21.26 4.76
C ASP A 339 17.90 -22.30 3.73
N ILE A 340 17.74 -21.97 2.45
CA ILE A 340 18.35 -22.74 1.35
C ILE A 340 19.62 -22.04 0.90
N GLN A 341 20.74 -22.75 0.98
CA GLN A 341 22.02 -22.27 0.46
C GLN A 341 22.21 -22.70 -0.99
N VAL A 342 22.60 -21.78 -1.87
CA VAL A 342 23.02 -22.04 -3.26
C VAL A 342 24.39 -21.41 -3.49
N GLY A 343 25.43 -22.25 -3.54
CA GLY A 343 26.81 -21.76 -3.49
C GLY A 343 27.05 -20.98 -2.19
N ALA A 344 27.62 -19.78 -2.32
CA ALA A 344 27.83 -18.87 -1.18
C ALA A 344 26.61 -18.03 -0.80
N LYS A 345 25.48 -18.12 -1.52
CA LYS A 345 24.29 -17.29 -1.30
C LYS A 345 23.23 -18.02 -0.48
N GLN A 346 22.70 -17.33 0.53
CA GLN A 346 21.56 -17.78 1.33
C GLN A 346 20.25 -17.23 0.75
N TYR A 347 19.26 -18.12 0.60
CA TYR A 347 17.93 -17.80 0.12
C TYR A 347 16.91 -18.16 1.19
N LYS A 348 16.59 -17.17 2.04
CA LYS A 348 15.60 -17.31 3.11
C LYS A 348 14.27 -16.65 2.77
N LEU A 349 14.31 -15.48 2.14
CA LEU A 349 13.11 -14.73 1.78
C LEU A 349 13.30 -13.91 0.50
N ARG A 350 12.17 -13.58 -0.13
CA ARG A 350 12.03 -12.59 -1.21
C ARG A 350 10.75 -11.82 -1.00
N ALA A 351 10.80 -10.51 -1.20
CA ALA A 351 9.63 -9.66 -1.07
C ALA A 351 9.46 -8.79 -2.32
N PHE A 352 8.21 -8.55 -2.68
CA PHE A 352 7.83 -7.49 -3.60
C PHE A 352 6.68 -6.73 -2.96
N ALA A 353 7.00 -5.63 -2.26
CA ALA A 353 6.05 -4.95 -1.39
C ALA A 353 5.47 -5.92 -0.33
N ASP A 354 4.16 -6.13 -0.32
CA ASP A 354 3.44 -7.04 0.57
C ASP A 354 3.47 -8.52 0.13
N ASP A 355 3.85 -8.81 -1.13
CA ASP A 355 4.01 -10.16 -1.64
C ASP A 355 5.33 -10.78 -1.15
N LEU A 356 5.27 -11.49 -0.03
CA LEU A 356 6.42 -12.13 0.62
C LEU A 356 6.46 -13.64 0.30
N VAL A 357 7.62 -14.13 -0.11
CA VAL A 357 7.91 -15.55 -0.30
C VAL A 357 9.04 -15.97 0.62
N LEU A 358 8.75 -16.92 1.50
CA LEU A 358 9.72 -17.52 2.41
C LEU A 358 10.14 -18.87 1.86
N THR A 359 11.43 -19.14 1.89
CA THR A 359 12.02 -20.39 1.43
C THR A 359 12.75 -21.03 2.59
N LEU A 360 12.21 -22.12 3.11
CA LEU A 360 12.62 -22.67 4.41
C LEU A 360 13.00 -24.14 4.28
N GLN A 361 14.09 -24.52 4.95
CA GLN A 361 14.38 -25.92 5.32
C GLN A 361 13.83 -26.21 6.71
N GLU A 362 13.81 -27.49 7.08
CA GLU A 362 13.16 -27.96 8.32
C GLU A 362 11.74 -27.37 8.46
N PRO A 363 10.81 -27.78 7.57
CA PRO A 363 9.53 -27.10 7.40
C PRO A 363 8.78 -26.80 8.70
N GLU A 364 8.79 -27.72 9.65
CA GLU A 364 8.07 -27.55 10.91
C GLU A 364 8.71 -26.49 11.81
N SER A 365 9.97 -26.68 12.25
CA SER A 365 10.66 -25.80 13.19
C SER A 365 10.78 -24.37 12.64
N SER A 366 11.24 -24.24 11.39
CA SER A 366 11.42 -22.94 10.74
C SER A 366 10.10 -22.20 10.55
N THR A 367 9.04 -22.87 10.11
CA THR A 367 7.74 -22.21 9.89
C THR A 367 7.10 -21.79 11.19
N LYS A 368 7.19 -22.62 12.24
CA LYS A 368 6.72 -22.24 13.58
C LYS A 368 7.40 -20.96 14.06
N ARG A 369 8.73 -20.89 13.94
CA ARG A 369 9.49 -19.70 14.33
C ARG A 369 9.11 -18.46 13.53
N ILE A 370 8.91 -18.60 12.22
CA ILE A 370 8.43 -17.50 11.36
C ILE A 370 7.07 -16.97 11.84
N LEU A 371 6.12 -17.86 12.17
CA LEU A 371 4.80 -17.45 12.62
C LEU A 371 4.88 -16.68 13.95
N GLU A 372 5.78 -17.08 14.86
CA GLU A 372 6.08 -16.34 16.09
C GLU A 372 6.63 -14.94 15.79
N LEU A 373 7.64 -14.82 14.92
CA LEU A 373 8.23 -13.53 14.53
C LEU A 373 7.19 -12.59 13.89
N ILE A 374 6.35 -13.13 13.01
CA ILE A 374 5.26 -12.37 12.38
C ILE A 374 4.23 -11.92 13.43
N GLN A 375 3.92 -12.76 14.41
CA GLN A 375 3.00 -12.42 15.50
C GLN A 375 3.58 -11.34 16.42
N GLU A 376 4.85 -11.46 16.82
CA GLU A 376 5.56 -10.45 17.61
C GLU A 376 5.58 -9.09 16.89
N PHE A 377 5.95 -9.09 15.61
CA PHE A 377 5.92 -7.89 14.78
C PHE A 377 4.50 -7.34 14.60
N GLY A 378 3.51 -8.21 14.41
CA GLY A 378 2.11 -7.84 14.22
C GLY A 378 1.49 -7.12 15.41
N GLN A 379 1.94 -7.42 16.64
CA GLN A 379 1.47 -6.74 17.86
C GLN A 379 1.87 -5.27 17.90
N VAL A 380 3.04 -4.92 17.36
CA VAL A 380 3.58 -3.54 17.42
C VAL A 380 3.42 -2.79 16.10
N ALA A 381 3.53 -3.44 14.95
CA ALA A 381 3.46 -2.80 13.65
C ALA A 381 2.08 -2.94 12.98
N GLY A 382 1.22 -3.84 13.46
CA GLY A 382 -0.12 -4.09 12.91
C GLY A 382 -0.16 -5.06 11.72
N PHE A 383 0.99 -5.61 11.29
CA PHE A 383 1.05 -6.59 10.21
C PHE A 383 0.37 -7.90 10.60
N LYS A 384 -0.54 -8.40 9.76
CA LYS A 384 -1.30 -9.63 10.02
C LYS A 384 -1.20 -10.60 8.86
N LEU A 385 -0.92 -11.86 9.18
CA LEU A 385 -0.91 -12.95 8.22
C LEU A 385 -2.32 -13.46 7.95
N ASN A 386 -2.71 -13.52 6.69
CA ASN A 386 -3.92 -14.22 6.28
C ASN A 386 -3.62 -15.70 6.04
N LYS A 387 -3.79 -16.53 7.07
CA LYS A 387 -3.54 -17.99 6.99
C LYS A 387 -4.36 -18.69 5.90
N SER A 388 -5.61 -18.25 5.68
CA SER A 388 -6.51 -18.87 4.70
C SER A 388 -6.10 -18.62 3.24
N LYS A 389 -5.39 -17.52 2.98
CA LYS A 389 -4.91 -17.15 1.64
C LYS A 389 -3.44 -17.44 1.43
N THR A 390 -2.68 -17.56 2.51
CA THR A 390 -1.28 -17.99 2.48
C THR A 390 -1.21 -19.42 1.97
N LYS A 391 -0.38 -19.63 0.95
CA LYS A 391 -0.24 -20.93 0.28
C LYS A 391 1.17 -21.46 0.43
N VAL A 392 1.29 -22.77 0.56
CA VAL A 392 2.58 -23.44 0.70
C VAL A 392 2.80 -24.40 -0.46
N LEU A 393 3.95 -24.29 -1.11
CA LEU A 393 4.50 -25.33 -1.98
C LEU A 393 5.52 -26.13 -1.19
N GLU A 394 5.40 -27.45 -1.23
CA GLU A 394 6.29 -28.36 -0.52
C GLU A 394 7.27 -29.08 -1.46
N LYS A 395 8.39 -29.52 -0.91
CA LYS A 395 9.38 -30.35 -1.59
C LYS A 395 9.88 -31.46 -0.67
N ASN A 396 9.75 -32.69 -1.14
CA ASN A 396 10.29 -33.91 -0.51
C ASN A 396 9.69 -34.23 0.88
N LEU A 397 8.48 -33.73 1.18
CA LEU A 397 7.71 -34.13 2.37
C LEU A 397 6.89 -35.38 2.07
N THR A 398 6.85 -36.31 3.01
CA THR A 398 5.92 -37.46 2.99
C THR A 398 4.48 -36.99 3.28
N PRO A 399 3.45 -37.78 2.93
CA PRO A 399 2.06 -37.44 3.24
C PRO A 399 1.80 -37.17 4.73
N ILE A 400 2.44 -37.95 5.61
CA ILE A 400 2.31 -37.81 7.07
C ILE A 400 2.94 -36.49 7.54
N GLU A 401 4.12 -36.14 7.03
CA GLU A 401 4.79 -34.87 7.35
C GLU A 401 4.00 -33.66 6.83
N ARG A 402 3.39 -33.77 5.64
CA ARG A 402 2.50 -32.73 5.11
C ARG A 402 1.31 -32.51 6.05
N GLU A 403 0.64 -33.57 6.46
CA GLU A 403 -0.52 -33.47 7.36
C GLU A 403 -0.13 -32.84 8.69
N ARG A 404 0.98 -33.31 9.29
CA ARG A 404 1.53 -32.73 10.51
C ARG A 404 1.87 -31.25 10.36
N PHE A 405 2.52 -30.87 9.25
CA PHE A 405 2.84 -29.48 8.94
C PHE A 405 1.59 -28.59 8.86
N GLN A 406 0.54 -29.05 8.15
CA GLN A 406 -0.71 -28.30 8.02
C GLN A 406 -1.42 -28.14 9.36
N ASN A 407 -1.48 -29.22 10.17
CA ASN A 407 -2.13 -29.19 11.48
C ASN A 407 -1.40 -28.26 12.46
N MET A 408 -0.07 -28.25 12.45
CA MET A 408 0.72 -27.42 13.35
C MET A 408 0.68 -25.93 12.95
N THR A 409 0.78 -25.62 11.65
CA THR A 409 0.91 -24.23 11.17
C THR A 409 -0.44 -23.56 10.90
N GLY A 410 -1.45 -24.37 10.56
CA GLY A 410 -2.72 -23.92 10.02
C GLY A 410 -2.62 -23.35 8.60
N LEU A 411 -1.53 -23.64 7.89
CA LEU A 411 -1.30 -23.19 6.51
C LEU A 411 -1.68 -24.28 5.51
N THR A 412 -2.30 -23.90 4.41
CA THR A 412 -2.73 -24.84 3.38
C THR A 412 -1.59 -25.12 2.40
N VAL A 413 -1.27 -26.41 2.25
CA VAL A 413 -0.34 -26.90 1.24
C VAL A 413 -1.10 -27.12 -0.07
N VAL A 414 -0.53 -26.62 -1.16
CA VAL A 414 -1.15 -26.70 -2.49
C VAL A 414 -0.17 -27.24 -3.53
N LYS A 415 -0.70 -27.79 -4.62
CA LYS A 415 0.12 -28.25 -5.76
C LYS A 415 0.56 -27.12 -6.68
N LYS A 416 -0.19 -26.01 -6.71
CA LYS A 416 -0.01 -24.88 -7.62
C LYS A 416 -0.29 -23.56 -6.91
N VAL A 417 0.59 -22.58 -7.11
CA VAL A 417 0.44 -21.20 -6.61
C VAL A 417 0.57 -20.23 -7.77
N LYS A 418 -0.24 -19.16 -7.75
CA LYS A 418 -0.06 -18.00 -8.62
C LYS A 418 0.74 -16.95 -7.84
N TYR A 419 1.92 -16.59 -8.32
CA TYR A 419 2.79 -15.57 -7.71
C TYR A 419 3.23 -14.59 -8.79
N LEU A 420 2.96 -13.29 -8.58
CA LEU A 420 3.32 -12.23 -9.52
C LEU A 420 2.89 -12.55 -10.97
N GLU A 421 1.64 -12.99 -11.12
CA GLU A 421 1.01 -13.41 -12.38
C GLU A 421 1.53 -14.72 -13.01
N ILE A 422 2.49 -15.39 -12.40
CA ILE A 422 3.08 -16.64 -12.90
C ILE A 422 2.56 -17.83 -12.10
N ASN A 423 2.23 -18.90 -12.83
CA ASN A 423 1.79 -20.16 -12.26
C ASN A 423 3.00 -21.05 -11.92
N MET A 424 3.17 -21.34 -10.64
CA MET A 424 4.26 -22.15 -10.13
C MET A 424 3.74 -23.46 -9.55
N THR A 425 4.41 -24.57 -9.87
CA THR A 425 4.18 -25.87 -9.23
C THR A 425 5.49 -26.43 -8.69
N ALA A 426 5.40 -27.45 -7.85
CA ALA A 426 6.57 -28.15 -7.35
C ALA A 426 7.36 -28.92 -8.44
N LYS A 427 6.90 -29.07 -9.69
CA LYS A 427 7.61 -29.84 -10.74
C LYS A 427 7.81 -29.10 -12.07
N LYS A 428 7.00 -28.09 -12.37
CA LYS A 428 7.00 -27.30 -13.61
C LYS A 428 6.53 -25.86 -13.34
N TRP A 429 6.88 -24.94 -14.24
CA TRP A 429 6.34 -23.58 -14.27
C TRP A 429 5.92 -23.25 -15.71
N GLU A 430 4.85 -22.49 -15.87
CA GLU A 430 4.30 -22.11 -17.19
C GLU A 430 3.92 -20.63 -17.16
N PHE A 431 4.29 -19.88 -18.21
CA PHE A 431 3.74 -18.55 -18.46
C PHE A 431 2.26 -18.66 -18.87
N ILE A 432 1.46 -17.65 -18.52
CA ILE A 432 0.06 -17.54 -18.96
C ILE A 432 0.02 -17.01 -20.39
#